data_AF-A0A1G9DYE0-F1
#
_entry.id   AF-A0A1G9DYE0-F1
#
_cell.length_a   1.000
_cell.length_b   1.000
_cell.length_c   1.000
_cell.angle_alpha   90.00
_cell.angle_beta   90.00
_cell.angle_gamma   90.00
#
_symmetry.space_group_name_H-M   'P 1'
#
loop_
_entity.id
_entity.type
_entity.pdbx_description
1 polymer ?
#
loop_
_entity_poly.entity_id
_entity_poly.type
_entity_poly.pdbx_seq_one_letter_code
_entity_poly.pdbx_strand_id
1 'polypeptide(L)'
;MADVVLLKQRVEPAKTDQLREWMAEIRSRRDEAVETLQNEGMYTEATFIESRADGTYLLTFLEVEDIDHAFEAYESSTHELDREHREVLDEVLADDQPEQNIELLYQMTNPERP
;
A
#
# COMPACT_ATOMS: atom_id res chain seq x y z
N MET A 1 14.26 14.26 3.13
CA MET A 1 13.22 14.61 2.15
C MET A 1 12.41 13.34 2.03
N ALA A 2 11.08 13.41 2.14
CA ALA A 2 10.27 12.20 2.09
C ALA A 2 10.45 11.51 0.73
N ASP A 3 10.62 10.19 0.75
CA ASP A 3 10.51 9.36 -0.44
C ASP A 3 9.06 9.30 -0.88
N VAL A 4 8.85 9.34 -2.19
CA VAL A 4 7.52 9.18 -2.80
C VAL A 4 7.56 8.06 -3.81
N VAL A 5 6.75 7.05 -3.57
CA VAL A 5 6.72 5.82 -4.36
C VAL A 5 5.29 5.51 -4.77
N LEU A 6 5.12 5.03 -6.01
CA LEU A 6 3.88 4.43 -6.48
C LEU A 6 4.18 2.97 -6.84
N LEU A 7 3.54 2.05 -6.13
CA LEU A 7 3.59 0.63 -6.42
C LEU A 7 2.41 0.26 -7.31
N LYS A 8 2.65 -0.66 -8.25
CA LYS A 8 1.60 -1.24 -9.08
C LYS A 8 1.67 -2.76 -9.02
N GLN A 9 0.68 -3.39 -8.39
CA GLN A 9 0.64 -4.83 -8.24
C GLN A 9 -0.56 -5.44 -8.97
N ARG A 10 -0.36 -6.56 -9.68
CA ARG A 10 -1.45 -7.31 -10.32
C ARG A 10 -2.20 -8.09 -9.24
N VAL A 11 -3.53 -8.02 -9.31
CA VAL A 11 -4.45 -8.74 -8.42
C VAL A 11 -4.96 -9.98 -9.15
N GLU A 12 -5.07 -11.09 -8.43
CA GLU A 12 -5.67 -12.31 -8.96
C GLU A 12 -7.13 -12.06 -9.41
N PRO A 13 -7.54 -12.47 -10.64
CA PRO A 13 -8.83 -12.08 -11.21
C PRO A 13 -10.05 -12.41 -10.34
N ALA A 14 -9.99 -13.52 -9.59
CA ALA A 14 -11.08 -13.95 -8.71
C ALA A 14 -10.99 -13.39 -7.28
N LYS A 15 -9.95 -12.63 -6.95
CA LYS A 15 -9.65 -12.14 -5.60
C LYS A 15 -9.87 -10.65 -5.42
N THR A 16 -10.32 -9.96 -6.46
CA THR A 16 -10.52 -8.49 -6.41
C THR A 16 -11.54 -8.08 -5.34
N ASP A 17 -12.62 -8.84 -5.16
CA ASP A 17 -13.62 -8.49 -4.14
C ASP A 17 -13.11 -8.74 -2.71
N GLN A 18 -12.33 -9.81 -2.50
CA GLN A 18 -11.64 -10.06 -1.23
C GLN A 18 -10.67 -8.92 -0.89
N LEU A 19 -9.92 -8.42 -1.88
CA LEU A 19 -9.05 -7.25 -1.69
C LEU A 19 -9.86 -5.99 -1.29
N ARG A 20 -11.03 -5.76 -1.91
CA ARG A 20 -11.90 -4.62 -1.55
C ARG A 20 -12.45 -4.73 -0.14
N GLU A 21 -12.87 -5.92 0.26
CA GLU A 21 -13.37 -6.19 1.61
C GLU A 21 -12.27 -5.91 2.64
N TRP A 22 -11.05 -6.38 2.37
CA TRP A 22 -9.90 -6.11 3.24
C TRP A 22 -9.56 -4.63 3.35
N MET A 23 -9.53 -3.89 2.24
CA MET A 23 -9.28 -2.44 2.27
C MET A 23 -10.37 -1.68 3.05
N ALA A 24 -11.61 -2.16 3.02
CA ALA A 24 -12.69 -1.62 3.83
C ALA A 24 -12.50 -1.93 5.33
N GLU A 25 -11.95 -3.11 5.66
CA GLU A 25 -11.61 -3.49 7.02
C GLU A 25 -10.49 -2.62 7.61
N ILE A 26 -9.37 -2.45 6.89
CA ILE A 26 -8.27 -1.54 7.30
C ILE A 26 -8.81 -0.15 7.60
N ARG A 27 -9.67 0.37 6.71
CA ARG A 27 -10.29 1.69 6.90
C ARG A 27 -11.18 1.74 8.14
N SER A 28 -11.83 0.64 8.51
CA SER A 28 -12.63 0.55 9.73
C SER A 28 -11.77 0.48 11.01
N ARG A 29 -10.56 -0.08 10.90
CA ARG A 29 -9.53 -0.17 11.96
C ARG A 29 -8.56 1.01 11.92
N ARG A 30 -9.09 2.21 11.69
CA ARG A 30 -8.30 3.43 11.42
C ARG A 30 -7.20 3.70 12.45
N ASP A 31 -7.48 3.53 13.74
CA ASP A 31 -6.52 3.87 14.78
C ASP A 31 -5.32 2.92 14.79
N GLU A 32 -5.56 1.63 14.56
CA GLU A 32 -4.50 0.62 14.40
C GLU A 32 -3.71 0.87 13.11
N ALA A 33 -4.39 1.15 11.99
CA ALA A 33 -3.72 1.51 10.74
C ALA A 33 -2.85 2.77 10.89
N VAL A 34 -3.29 3.79 11.64
CA VAL A 34 -2.47 4.97 11.90
C VAL A 34 -1.27 4.64 12.80
N GLU A 35 -1.42 3.72 13.75
CA GLU A 35 -0.31 3.27 14.59
C GLU A 35 0.77 2.54 13.78
N THR A 36 0.40 1.67 12.84
CA THR A 36 1.37 0.98 11.98
C THR A 36 2.10 1.97 11.07
N LEU A 37 1.37 2.87 10.40
CA LEU A 37 1.95 3.93 9.57
C LEU A 37 2.93 4.84 10.35
N GLN A 38 2.62 5.16 11.60
CA GLN A 38 3.53 5.95 12.46
C GLN A 38 4.82 5.20 12.80
N ASN A 39 4.75 3.90 13.06
CA ASN A 39 5.92 3.08 13.35
C ASN A 39 6.82 2.90 12.12
N GLU A 40 6.24 2.94 10.92
CA GLU A 40 6.94 2.82 9.63
C GLU A 40 7.50 4.16 9.12
N GLY A 41 7.18 5.28 9.77
CA GLY A 41 7.54 6.62 9.29
C GLY A 41 6.76 7.05 8.05
N MET A 42 5.58 6.46 7.83
CA MET A 42 4.70 6.74 6.70
C MET A 42 3.86 8.00 6.95
N TYR A 43 3.99 9.00 6.08
CA TYR A 43 3.22 10.25 6.17
C TYR A 43 1.87 10.15 5.45
N THR A 44 1.82 9.41 4.34
CA THR A 44 0.58 9.17 3.60
C THR A 44 0.66 7.84 2.88
N GLU A 45 -0.36 7.01 3.08
CA GLU A 45 -0.67 5.88 2.22
C GLU A 45 -2.01 6.13 1.52
N ALA A 46 -2.07 5.89 0.21
CA ALA A 46 -3.30 5.91 -0.55
C ALA A 46 -3.32 4.79 -1.58
N THR A 47 -4.34 3.94 -1.47
CA THR A 47 -4.45 2.72 -2.27
C THR A 47 -5.66 2.79 -3.21
N PHE A 48 -5.46 2.41 -4.46
CA PHE A 48 -6.45 2.48 -5.55
C PHE A 48 -6.54 1.14 -6.27
N ILE A 49 -7.71 0.87 -6.88
CA ILE A 49 -7.87 -0.24 -7.81
C ILE A 49 -8.04 0.33 -9.23
N GLU A 50 -7.24 -0.18 -10.15
CA GLU A 50 -7.33 0.08 -11.58
C GLU A 50 -7.83 -1.19 -12.30
N SER A 51 -9.00 -1.11 -12.94
CA SER A 51 -9.51 -2.19 -13.80
C SER A 51 -9.20 -1.91 -15.27
N ARG A 52 -8.55 -2.86 -15.93
CA ARG A 52 -8.22 -2.81 -17.36
C ARG A 52 -8.69 -4.07 -18.08
N ALA A 53 -8.58 -4.08 -19.40
CA ALA A 53 -8.92 -5.25 -20.21
C ALA A 53 -7.97 -6.45 -19.95
N ASP A 54 -6.72 -6.16 -19.56
CA ASP A 54 -5.67 -7.15 -19.32
C ASP A 54 -5.59 -7.60 -17.84
N GLY A 55 -6.38 -7.02 -16.95
CA GLY A 55 -6.43 -7.41 -15.54
C GLY A 55 -6.81 -6.28 -14.58
N THR A 56 -6.79 -6.61 -13.30
CA THR A 56 -6.99 -5.65 -12.20
C THR A 56 -5.66 -5.39 -11.50
N TYR A 57 -5.41 -4.14 -11.14
CA TYR A 57 -4.19 -3.73 -10.48
C TYR A 57 -4.49 -2.94 -9.20
N LEU A 58 -3.75 -3.25 -8.15
CA LEU A 58 -3.63 -2.45 -6.93
C LEU A 58 -2.56 -1.39 -7.15
N LEU A 59 -2.89 -0.12 -6.93
CA LEU A 59 -1.94 0.98 -6.99
C LEU A 59 -1.80 1.58 -5.60
N THR A 60 -0.60 1.58 -5.03
CA THR A 60 -0.35 2.09 -3.68
C THR A 60 0.62 3.24 -3.75
N PHE A 61 0.14 4.44 -3.42
CA PHE A 61 0.96 5.64 -3.26
C PHE A 61 1.45 5.73 -1.81
N LEU A 62 2.75 5.94 -1.64
CA LEU A 62 3.42 6.09 -0.37
C LEU A 62 4.19 7.42 -0.36
N GLU A 63 3.97 8.23 0.68
CA GLU A 63 4.86 9.33 1.07
C GLU A 63 5.43 8.98 2.43
N VAL A 64 6.74 8.74 2.50
CA VAL A 64 7.41 8.10 3.64
C VAL A 64 8.75 8.75 3.93
N GLU A 65 9.23 8.67 5.17
CA GLU A 65 10.52 9.27 5.54
C GLU A 65 11.70 8.62 4.80
N ASP A 66 11.72 7.28 4.77
CA ASP A 66 12.72 6.43 4.13
C ASP A 66 12.03 5.11 3.73
N ILE A 67 11.99 4.81 2.43
CA ILE A 67 11.22 3.65 1.95
C ILE A 67 11.85 2.30 2.37
N ASP A 68 13.18 2.21 2.43
CA ASP A 68 13.86 0.97 2.80
C ASP A 68 13.60 0.65 4.27
N HIS A 69 13.67 1.68 5.13
CA HIS A 69 13.32 1.55 6.54
C HIS A 69 11.86 1.14 6.75
N ALA A 70 10.93 1.76 6.01
CA ALA A 70 9.50 1.46 6.14
C ALA A 70 9.18 0.02 5.78
N PHE A 71 9.78 -0.52 4.71
CA PHE A 71 9.61 -1.93 4.35
C PHE A 71 10.23 -2.87 5.37
N GLU A 72 11.40 -2.56 5.94
CA GLU A 72 11.98 -3.35 7.03
C GLU A 72 11.09 -3.33 8.29
N ALA A 73 10.52 -2.17 8.63
CA ALA A 73 9.60 -2.01 9.75
C ALA A 73 8.31 -2.82 9.54
N TYR A 74 7.71 -2.74 8.35
CA TYR A 74 6.52 -3.51 7.98
C TYR A 74 6.77 -5.03 8.03
N GLU A 75 7.89 -5.50 7.47
CA GLU A 75 8.23 -6.93 7.45
C GLU A 75 8.50 -7.50 8.85
N SER A 76 9.09 -6.69 9.73
CA SER A 76 9.38 -7.09 11.12
C SER A 76 8.27 -6.73 12.11
N SER A 77 7.18 -6.12 11.63
CA SER A 77 6.09 -5.64 12.47
C SER A 77 5.42 -6.78 13.25
N THR A 78 5.16 -6.51 14.53
CA THR A 78 4.39 -7.38 15.42
C THR A 78 2.93 -6.97 15.54
N HIS A 79 2.51 -5.93 14.82
CA HIS A 79 1.12 -5.49 14.79
C HIS A 79 0.25 -6.51 14.07
N GLU A 80 -0.94 -6.76 14.63
CA GLU A 80 -1.86 -7.75 14.09
C GLU A 80 -2.33 -7.35 12.68
N LEU A 81 -2.66 -6.07 12.48
CA LEU A 81 -3.04 -5.54 11.18
C LEU A 81 -1.98 -5.74 10.09
N ASP A 82 -0.69 -5.51 10.37
CA ASP A 82 0.38 -5.65 9.36
C ASP A 82 0.60 -7.12 8.99
N ARG A 83 0.52 -8.02 9.97
CA ARG A 83 0.58 -9.46 9.72
C ARG A 83 -0.58 -9.90 8.82
N GLU A 84 -1.80 -9.51 9.16
CA GLU A 84 -2.99 -9.82 8.35
C GLU A 84 -2.92 -9.14 6.97
N HIS A 85 -2.36 -7.93 6.88
CA HIS A 85 -2.20 -7.23 5.61
C HIS A 85 -1.29 -8.03 4.68
N ARG A 86 -0.15 -8.54 5.18
CA ARG A 86 0.75 -9.41 4.41
C ARG A 86 0.06 -10.70 4.00
N GLU A 87 -0.64 -11.36 4.91
CA GLU A 87 -1.36 -12.62 4.62
C GLU A 87 -2.41 -12.43 3.52
N VAL A 88 -3.18 -11.33 3.56
CA VAL A 88 -4.17 -11.04 2.52
C VAL A 88 -3.49 -10.66 1.21
N LEU A 89 -2.44 -9.84 1.23
CA LEU A 89 -1.71 -9.47 0.00
C LEU A 89 -1.08 -10.69 -0.68
N ASP A 90 -0.46 -11.61 0.08
CA ASP A 90 0.09 -12.87 -0.43
C ASP A 90 -1.00 -13.74 -1.10
N GLU A 91 -2.23 -13.74 -0.56
CA GLU A 91 -3.33 -14.52 -1.12
C GLU A 91 -3.99 -13.88 -2.36
N VAL A 92 -4.09 -12.55 -2.41
CA VAL A 92 -4.89 -11.85 -3.44
C VAL A 92 -4.06 -11.29 -4.59
N LEU A 93 -2.76 -11.13 -4.41
CA LEU A 93 -1.87 -10.67 -5.48
C LEU A 93 -1.44 -11.84 -6.36
N ALA A 94 -1.28 -11.57 -7.66
CA ALA A 94 -0.84 -12.58 -8.61
C ALA A 94 0.67 -12.83 -8.50
N ASP A 95 1.13 -14.04 -8.82
CA ASP A 95 2.56 -14.33 -8.87
C ASP A 95 3.27 -13.53 -9.99
N ASP A 96 2.56 -13.25 -11.09
CA ASP A 96 3.08 -12.52 -12.25
C ASP A 96 2.92 -11.00 -12.08
N GLN A 97 3.83 -10.40 -11.32
CA GLN A 97 3.83 -8.96 -11.09
C GLN A 97 4.42 -8.18 -12.29
N PRO A 98 3.86 -7.00 -12.63
CA PRO A 98 4.42 -6.16 -13.67
C PRO A 98 5.74 -5.50 -13.20
N GLU A 99 6.59 -5.11 -14.14
CA GLU A 99 7.78 -4.32 -13.83
C GLU A 99 7.38 -2.97 -13.20
N GLN A 100 8.06 -2.58 -12.12
CA GLN A 100 7.84 -1.30 -11.42
C GLN A 100 8.53 -0.12 -12.14
N ASN A 101 8.27 0.04 -13.43
CA ASN A 101 8.84 1.11 -14.26
C ASN A 101 7.98 2.39 -14.16
N ILE A 102 7.92 2.98 -12.96
CA ILE A 102 7.12 4.17 -12.68
C ILE A 102 8.07 5.32 -12.31
N GLU A 103 8.10 6.37 -13.14
CA GLU A 103 8.92 7.55 -12.91
C GLU A 103 8.14 8.63 -12.14
N LEU A 104 8.68 9.07 -11.01
CA LEU A 104 8.20 10.27 -10.33
C LEU A 104 8.69 11.51 -11.07
N LEU A 105 7.77 12.26 -11.69
CA LEU A 105 8.13 13.49 -12.40
C LEU A 105 8.19 14.72 -11.48
N TYR A 106 7.30 14.81 -10.49
CA TYR A 106 7.30 15.87 -9.47
C TYR A 106 6.51 15.48 -8.21
N GLN A 107 6.89 16.09 -7.09
CA GLN A 107 6.24 15.98 -5.78
C GLN A 107 6.06 17.38 -5.21
N MET A 108 4.88 17.68 -4.65
CA MET A 108 4.61 18.91 -3.92
C MET A 108 3.67 18.60 -2.75
N THR A 109 4.09 18.94 -1.53
CA THR A 109 3.29 18.76 -0.32
C THR A 109 2.84 20.14 0.17
N ASN A 110 1.53 20.33 0.37
CA ASN A 110 1.01 21.56 0.98
C ASN A 110 1.26 21.50 2.50
N PRO A 111 2.05 22.41 3.09
CA PRO A 111 2.31 22.39 4.53
C PRO A 111 1.07 22.66 5.39
N GLU A 112 -0.01 23.21 4.82
CA GLU A 112 -1.27 23.53 5.52
C GLU A 112 -2.36 22.46 5.32
N ARG A 113 -1.98 21.18 5.17
CA ARG A 113 -2.94 20.08 4.98
C ARG A 113 -3.81 19.88 6.25
N PRO A 114 -5.14 19.63 6.13
CA PRO A 114 -6.03 19.37 7.27
C PRO A 114 -5.66 18.15 8.10
#